data_AF-A0AAV5NJJ6-F1
#
_entry.id   AF-A0AAV5NJJ6-F1
#
_cell.length_a   1.000
_cell.length_b   1.000
_cell.length_c   1.000
_cell.angle_alpha   90.00
_cell.angle_beta   90.00
_cell.angle_gamma   90.00
#
_symmetry.space_group_name_H-M   'P 1'
#
loop_
_entity.id
_entity.type
_entity.pdbx_description
1 polymer ?
#
loop_
_entity_poly.entity_id
_entity_poly.type
_entity_poly.pdbx_seq_one_letter_code
_entity_poly.pdbx_strand_id
1 'polypeptide(L)'
;MEYENNIRISNLPRGDLAELWRLLPPHELNELITKSNDKELSLLIGHLPEKGIQTLISNLNEDSANRLFSSISNRTINKVLLLCSANALSKLPRVLSRENLIRVIRSTSSDVRDRLLKMLPIEDRHMIMEITEEQTELEGNYKHYLTQKFENSIEKDAFERIKELEDKERYLERRQRAREEQLAEQLEHLRNQISVAEKDFHQRQNKLKSIESNYAKRELELKDNIKQLQEEHQRQVQEKIEIKVPEFVKSAVEVLEKKEKEFSDKSKNWNLQGSCALGLAIASAVGALIYGGFAFHTASKENIDWFFFSFLLLKGLVVVTLFGAWAKHAYNLGNACMHESLKRSDRMHAINFGKLYLEVYGNDVSQSDMKAIFENWNLDSDSAFTKVQPTNFEPKVVEQVTQMIAAVSNATNKQNSASKPQQT
;
A
#
# COMPACT_ATOMS: atom_id res chain seq x y z
N MET A 1 -85.09 82.82 -79.52
CA MET A 1 -83.71 82.78 -80.04
C MET A 1 -82.97 83.88 -79.33
N GLU A 2 -81.97 83.56 -78.51
CA GLU A 2 -80.70 84.29 -78.44
C GLU A 2 -79.77 83.58 -77.44
N TYR A 3 -78.51 83.44 -77.84
CA TYR A 3 -77.47 82.60 -77.26
C TYR A 3 -76.92 83.19 -75.95
N GLU A 4 -76.98 82.47 -74.82
CA GLU A 4 -76.05 82.70 -73.71
C GLU A 4 -74.74 81.97 -74.03
N ASN A 5 -73.80 82.73 -74.59
CA ASN A 5 -72.46 82.26 -74.95
C ASN A 5 -71.64 81.89 -73.70
N ASN A 6 -71.17 80.64 -73.65
CA ASN A 6 -70.19 80.15 -72.67
C ASN A 6 -68.81 80.79 -72.96
N ILE A 7 -68.50 81.93 -72.33
CA ILE A 7 -67.22 82.64 -72.53
C ILE A 7 -66.06 81.81 -71.95
N ARG A 8 -65.05 81.48 -72.77
CA ARG A 8 -63.78 80.86 -72.33
C ARG A 8 -62.59 81.78 -72.62
N ILE A 9 -61.68 81.91 -71.66
CA ILE A 9 -60.45 82.73 -71.77
C ILE A 9 -59.61 82.33 -73.00
N SER A 10 -59.58 81.04 -73.34
CA SER A 10 -58.84 80.50 -74.48
C SER A 10 -59.36 80.93 -75.86
N ASN A 11 -60.61 81.43 -75.96
CA ASN A 11 -61.26 81.79 -77.24
C ASN A 11 -61.33 83.31 -77.50
N LEU A 12 -60.79 84.14 -76.61
CA LEU A 12 -60.83 85.61 -76.72
C LEU A 12 -59.55 86.19 -77.34
N PRO A 13 -59.64 87.17 -78.26
CA PRO A 13 -58.47 87.89 -78.75
C PRO A 13 -57.78 88.67 -77.62
N ARG A 14 -56.47 88.91 -77.76
CA ARG A 14 -55.65 89.57 -76.73
C ARG A 14 -56.13 90.98 -76.36
N GLY A 15 -56.75 91.71 -77.30
CA GLY A 15 -57.35 93.02 -77.04
C GLY A 15 -58.53 92.91 -76.07
N ASP A 16 -59.41 91.95 -76.30
CA ASP A 16 -60.59 91.70 -75.47
C ASP A 16 -60.18 91.19 -74.08
N LEU A 17 -59.12 90.37 -73.98
CA LEU A 17 -58.56 89.91 -72.69
C LEU A 17 -58.08 91.07 -71.81
N ALA A 18 -57.53 92.14 -72.39
CA ALA A 18 -57.06 93.30 -71.65
C ALA A 18 -58.20 94.19 -71.14
N GLU A 19 -59.36 94.16 -71.81
CA GLU A 19 -60.56 94.93 -71.46
C GLU A 19 -61.65 94.10 -70.76
N LEU A 20 -61.43 92.80 -70.53
CA LEU A 20 -62.38 91.90 -69.86
C LEU A 20 -62.93 92.44 -68.54
N TRP A 21 -62.10 93.14 -67.76
CA TRP A 21 -62.49 93.74 -66.48
C TRP A 21 -63.48 94.92 -66.63
N ARG A 22 -63.66 95.48 -67.83
CA ARG A 22 -64.68 96.50 -68.16
C ARG A 22 -65.93 95.89 -68.77
N LEU A 23 -65.78 94.81 -69.53
CA LEU A 23 -66.85 94.19 -70.30
C LEU A 23 -67.76 93.31 -69.44
N LEU A 24 -67.21 92.67 -68.40
CA LEU A 24 -67.95 91.76 -67.54
C LEU A 24 -68.16 92.35 -66.14
N PRO A 25 -69.35 92.17 -65.54
CA PRO A 25 -69.57 92.50 -64.14
C PRO A 25 -68.75 91.58 -63.21
N PRO A 26 -68.43 92.02 -61.97
CA PRO A 26 -67.52 91.28 -61.09
C PRO A 26 -67.93 89.83 -60.76
N HIS A 27 -69.23 89.51 -60.76
CA HIS A 27 -69.71 88.16 -60.45
C HIS A 27 -69.39 87.17 -61.60
N GLU A 28 -69.58 87.58 -62.86
CA GLU A 28 -69.21 86.79 -64.04
C GLU A 28 -67.69 86.59 -64.13
N LEU A 29 -66.89 87.58 -63.72
CA LEU A 29 -65.43 87.46 -63.68
C LEU A 29 -64.95 86.42 -62.66
N ASN A 30 -65.59 86.33 -61.49
CA ASN A 30 -65.30 85.29 -60.49
C ASN A 30 -65.71 83.90 -60.99
N GLU A 31 -66.88 83.79 -61.64
CA GLU A 31 -67.31 82.53 -62.26
C GLU A 31 -66.34 82.07 -63.37
N LEU A 32 -65.79 83.01 -64.13
CA LEU A 32 -64.77 82.73 -65.14
C LEU A 32 -63.48 82.21 -64.51
N ILE A 33 -63.00 82.80 -63.41
CA ILE A 33 -61.75 82.38 -62.73
C ILE A 33 -61.90 80.98 -62.15
N THR A 34 -63.03 80.69 -61.51
CA THR A 34 -63.29 79.37 -60.92
C THR A 34 -63.39 78.26 -61.97
N LYS A 35 -63.99 78.53 -63.13
CA LYS A 35 -64.11 77.56 -64.23
C LYS A 35 -62.84 77.40 -65.09
N SER A 36 -61.83 78.26 -64.93
CA SER A 36 -60.62 78.29 -65.77
C SER A 36 -59.49 77.37 -65.26
N ASN A 37 -58.67 76.87 -66.19
CA ASN A 37 -57.49 76.06 -65.85
C ASN A 37 -56.24 76.92 -65.51
N ASP A 38 -55.20 76.30 -64.94
CA ASP A 38 -54.02 77.01 -64.42
C ASP A 38 -53.24 77.80 -65.49
N LYS A 39 -53.27 77.32 -66.75
CA LYS A 39 -52.64 77.99 -67.89
C LYS A 39 -53.46 79.20 -68.35
N GLU A 40 -54.79 79.07 -68.39
CA GLU A 40 -55.72 80.15 -68.72
C GLU A 40 -55.65 81.29 -67.68
N LEU A 41 -55.56 80.95 -66.40
CA LEU A 41 -55.42 81.93 -65.31
C LEU A 41 -54.07 82.66 -65.35
N SER A 42 -52.98 81.94 -65.61
CA SER A 42 -51.67 82.54 -65.81
C SER A 42 -51.63 83.48 -67.03
N LEU A 43 -52.33 83.12 -68.10
CA LEU A 43 -52.44 83.92 -69.32
C LEU A 43 -53.28 85.18 -69.10
N LEU A 44 -54.43 85.06 -68.44
CA LEU A 44 -55.30 86.18 -68.06
C LEU A 44 -54.53 87.23 -67.25
N ILE A 45 -53.88 86.80 -66.18
CA ILE A 45 -53.10 87.69 -65.30
C ILE A 45 -51.88 88.27 -66.02
N GLY A 46 -51.30 87.55 -66.97
CA GLY A 46 -50.20 88.04 -67.79
C GLY A 46 -50.58 89.19 -68.72
N HIS A 47 -51.84 89.27 -69.16
CA HIS A 47 -52.32 90.24 -70.16
C HIS A 47 -53.18 91.38 -69.59
N LEU A 48 -53.61 91.31 -68.33
CA LEU A 48 -54.36 92.39 -67.69
C LEU A 48 -53.45 93.62 -67.42
N PRO A 49 -53.91 94.84 -67.73
CA PRO A 49 -53.23 96.06 -67.33
C PRO A 49 -53.30 96.24 -65.80
N GLU A 50 -52.44 97.10 -65.24
CA GLU A 50 -52.38 97.38 -63.78
C GLU A 50 -53.76 97.69 -63.18
N LYS A 51 -54.54 98.57 -63.83
CA LYS A 51 -55.92 98.88 -63.42
C LYS A 51 -56.82 97.65 -63.43
N GLY A 52 -56.64 96.75 -64.41
CA GLY A 52 -57.39 95.50 -64.51
C GLY A 52 -57.02 94.52 -63.39
N ILE A 53 -55.73 94.36 -63.07
CA ILE A 53 -55.26 93.53 -61.94
C ILE A 53 -55.84 94.06 -60.62
N GLN A 54 -55.82 95.37 -60.43
CA GLN A 54 -56.36 96.01 -59.23
C GLN A 54 -57.87 95.79 -59.10
N THR A 55 -58.64 96.04 -60.17
CA THR A 55 -60.09 95.83 -60.17
C THR A 55 -60.45 94.37 -59.97
N LEU A 56 -59.72 93.44 -60.61
CA LEU A 56 -59.93 92.00 -60.45
C LEU A 56 -59.72 91.59 -58.99
N ILE A 57 -58.56 91.91 -58.41
CA ILE A 57 -58.23 91.48 -57.04
C ILE A 57 -59.13 92.12 -55.99
N SER A 58 -59.54 93.37 -56.21
CA SER A 58 -60.46 94.05 -55.29
C SER A 58 -61.84 93.42 -55.19
N ASN A 59 -62.24 92.63 -56.19
CA ASN A 59 -63.56 92.01 -56.30
C ASN A 59 -63.53 90.47 -56.29
N LEU A 60 -62.41 89.83 -55.92
CA LEU A 60 -62.33 88.38 -55.81
C LEU A 60 -63.15 87.86 -54.62
N ASN A 61 -63.87 86.76 -54.83
CA ASN A 61 -64.42 85.93 -53.76
C ASN A 61 -63.42 84.84 -53.32
N GLU A 62 -63.74 84.13 -52.24
CA GLU A 62 -62.87 83.14 -51.59
C GLU A 62 -62.42 82.01 -52.52
N ASP A 63 -63.38 81.44 -53.27
CA ASP A 63 -63.11 80.36 -54.22
C ASP A 63 -62.20 80.83 -55.37
N SER A 64 -62.48 82.01 -55.94
CA SER A 64 -61.71 82.56 -57.06
C SER A 64 -60.29 82.95 -56.63
N ALA A 65 -60.12 83.54 -55.44
CA ALA A 65 -58.80 83.92 -54.96
C ALA A 65 -57.92 82.69 -54.70
N ASN A 66 -58.44 81.68 -54.01
CA ASN A 66 -57.68 80.46 -53.76
C ASN A 66 -57.33 79.71 -55.06
N ARG A 67 -58.24 79.70 -56.04
CA ARG A 67 -57.97 79.14 -57.38
C ARG A 67 -56.89 79.93 -58.12
N LEU A 68 -56.93 81.26 -58.04
CA LEU A 68 -55.95 82.13 -58.68
C LEU A 68 -54.55 81.94 -58.08
N PHE A 69 -54.41 82.06 -56.76
CA PHE A 69 -53.09 82.04 -56.09
C PHE A 69 -52.47 80.65 -55.99
N SER A 70 -53.26 79.57 -56.07
CA SER A 70 -52.72 78.22 -56.20
C SER A 70 -52.13 77.94 -57.59
N SER A 71 -52.73 78.50 -58.64
CA SER A 71 -52.37 78.21 -60.04
C SER A 71 -51.22 79.05 -60.61
N ILE A 72 -51.01 80.27 -60.10
CA ILE A 72 -49.93 81.15 -60.60
C ILE A 72 -48.57 80.87 -59.93
N SER A 73 -47.47 81.15 -60.65
CA SER A 73 -46.10 80.95 -60.15
C SER A 73 -45.73 81.93 -59.03
N ASN A 74 -44.80 81.56 -58.15
CA ASN A 74 -44.29 82.43 -57.06
C ASN A 74 -43.80 83.81 -57.57
N ARG A 75 -43.19 83.85 -58.77
CA ARG A 75 -42.76 85.10 -59.42
C ARG A 75 -43.95 85.95 -59.85
N THR A 76 -45.00 85.32 -60.39
CA THR A 76 -46.24 85.99 -60.78
C THR A 76 -46.99 86.52 -59.56
N ILE A 77 -47.04 85.75 -58.46
CA ILE A 77 -47.62 86.17 -57.17
C ILE A 77 -46.98 87.49 -56.72
N ASN A 78 -45.64 87.55 -56.66
CA ASN A 78 -44.95 88.77 -56.26
C ASN A 78 -45.27 89.95 -57.19
N LYS A 79 -45.25 89.72 -58.51
CA LYS A 79 -45.57 90.76 -59.50
C LYS A 79 -46.99 91.30 -59.33
N VAL A 80 -47.96 90.41 -59.15
CA VAL A 80 -49.38 90.77 -58.99
C VAL A 80 -49.58 91.61 -57.74
N LEU A 81 -49.00 91.19 -56.61
CA LEU A 81 -49.17 91.86 -55.32
C LEU A 81 -48.45 93.20 -55.22
N LEU A 82 -47.36 93.38 -55.97
CA LEU A 82 -46.70 94.68 -56.13
C LEU A 82 -47.61 95.73 -56.79
N LEU A 83 -48.51 95.30 -57.69
CA LEU A 83 -49.41 96.19 -58.45
C LEU A 83 -50.75 96.43 -57.75
N CYS A 84 -51.01 95.78 -56.61
CA CYS A 84 -52.25 95.93 -55.87
C CYS A 84 -52.27 97.18 -55.00
N SER A 85 -53.43 97.84 -54.91
CA SER A 85 -53.65 98.90 -53.91
C SER A 85 -53.79 98.34 -52.50
N ALA A 86 -53.59 99.20 -51.49
CA ALA A 86 -53.74 98.82 -50.08
C ALA A 86 -55.13 98.22 -49.76
N ASN A 87 -56.20 98.68 -50.44
CA ASN A 87 -57.56 98.15 -50.27
C ASN A 87 -57.74 96.76 -50.90
N ALA A 88 -56.99 96.43 -51.95
CA ALA A 88 -56.99 95.08 -52.52
C ALA A 88 -56.17 94.11 -51.64
N LEU A 89 -55.02 94.58 -51.14
CA LEU A 89 -54.16 93.79 -50.24
C LEU A 89 -54.81 93.48 -48.89
N SER A 90 -55.63 94.39 -48.35
CA SER A 90 -56.33 94.20 -47.07
C SER A 90 -57.37 93.07 -47.10
N LYS A 91 -57.93 92.78 -48.29
CA LYS A 91 -58.93 91.72 -48.47
C LYS A 91 -58.28 90.35 -48.57
N LEU A 92 -57.07 90.24 -49.12
CA LEU A 92 -56.43 88.96 -49.41
C LEU A 92 -56.29 88.02 -48.19
N PRO A 93 -55.87 88.48 -46.99
CA PRO A 93 -55.81 87.62 -45.81
C PRO A 93 -57.16 87.01 -45.40
N ARG A 94 -58.28 87.68 -45.73
CA ARG A 94 -59.63 87.20 -45.41
C ARG A 94 -60.20 86.23 -46.45
N VAL A 95 -59.65 86.26 -47.66
CA VAL A 95 -60.20 85.56 -48.84
C VAL A 95 -59.29 84.39 -49.24
N LEU A 96 -58.05 84.32 -48.73
CA LEU A 96 -57.12 83.22 -48.96
C LEU A 96 -57.15 82.19 -47.83
N SER A 97 -57.03 80.92 -48.19
CA SER A 97 -56.78 79.83 -47.24
C SER A 97 -55.39 79.97 -46.60
N ARG A 98 -55.23 79.39 -45.41
CA ARG A 98 -53.98 79.45 -44.63
C ARG A 98 -52.75 78.97 -45.43
N GLU A 99 -52.90 77.91 -46.22
CA GLU A 99 -51.82 77.37 -47.05
C GLU A 99 -51.41 78.33 -48.18
N ASN A 100 -52.40 78.89 -48.89
CA ASN A 100 -52.15 79.85 -49.96
C ASN A 100 -51.60 81.18 -49.40
N LEU A 101 -52.05 81.61 -48.23
CA LEU A 101 -51.52 82.78 -47.54
C LEU A 101 -50.04 82.62 -47.18
N ILE A 102 -49.64 81.49 -46.59
CA ILE A 102 -48.22 81.19 -46.29
C ILE A 102 -47.39 81.17 -47.57
N ARG A 103 -47.91 80.54 -48.63
CA ARG A 103 -47.23 80.52 -49.95
C ARG A 103 -47.06 81.92 -50.53
N VAL A 104 -48.08 82.78 -50.43
CA VAL A 104 -48.03 84.17 -50.86
C VAL A 104 -47.00 84.97 -50.06
N ILE A 105 -46.98 84.81 -48.73
CA ILE A 105 -46.02 85.47 -47.83
C ILE A 105 -44.57 85.04 -48.13
N ARG A 106 -44.33 83.76 -48.42
CA ARG A 106 -42.99 83.24 -48.78
C ARG A 106 -42.51 83.67 -50.15
N SER A 107 -43.44 83.81 -51.11
CA SER A 107 -43.11 84.12 -52.50
C SER A 107 -42.97 85.61 -52.79
N THR A 108 -43.25 86.48 -51.80
CA THR A 108 -43.20 87.93 -51.94
C THR A 108 -41.90 88.53 -51.40
N SER A 109 -41.48 89.66 -51.97
CA SER A 109 -40.37 90.47 -51.46
C SER A 109 -40.68 91.04 -50.07
N SER A 110 -39.64 91.37 -49.29
CA SER A 110 -39.74 91.98 -47.95
C SER A 110 -40.79 93.08 -47.86
N ASP A 111 -40.83 94.00 -48.84
CA ASP A 111 -41.69 95.18 -48.80
C ASP A 111 -43.18 94.85 -48.98
N VAL A 112 -43.51 93.80 -49.74
CA VAL A 112 -44.89 93.34 -49.95
C VAL A 112 -45.31 92.46 -48.80
N ARG A 113 -44.40 91.60 -48.33
CA ARG A 113 -44.59 90.76 -47.14
C ARG A 113 -44.91 91.62 -45.93
N ASP A 114 -44.14 92.68 -45.67
CA ASP A 114 -44.37 93.58 -44.54
C ASP A 114 -45.71 94.32 -44.66
N ARG A 115 -46.11 94.70 -45.88
CA ARG A 115 -47.44 95.29 -46.13
C ARG A 115 -48.55 94.30 -45.84
N LEU A 116 -48.44 93.03 -46.27
CA LEU A 116 -49.43 91.98 -45.99
C LEU A 116 -49.49 91.63 -44.50
N LEU A 117 -48.34 91.49 -43.85
CA LEU A 117 -48.23 91.19 -42.42
C LEU A 117 -48.82 92.28 -41.53
N LYS A 118 -48.76 93.55 -41.95
CA LYS A 118 -49.40 94.68 -41.24
C LYS A 118 -50.93 94.68 -41.33
N MET A 119 -51.52 94.02 -42.32
CA MET A 119 -52.97 93.97 -42.53
C MET A 119 -53.63 92.75 -41.85
N LEU A 120 -52.82 91.83 -41.32
CA LEU A 120 -53.26 90.66 -40.56
C LEU A 120 -53.51 91.02 -39.08
N PRO A 121 -54.41 90.30 -38.39
CA PRO A 121 -54.49 90.31 -36.93
C PRO A 121 -53.13 89.97 -36.29
N ILE A 122 -52.89 90.50 -35.10
CA ILE A 122 -51.61 90.37 -34.40
C ILE A 122 -51.29 88.90 -34.11
N GLU A 123 -52.29 88.08 -33.75
CA GLU A 123 -52.11 86.66 -33.46
C GLU A 123 -51.61 85.88 -34.67
N ASP A 124 -52.20 86.12 -35.85
CA ASP A 124 -51.84 85.42 -37.09
C ASP A 124 -50.44 85.81 -37.58
N ARG A 125 -50.01 87.05 -37.32
CA ARG A 125 -48.68 87.55 -37.69
C ARG A 125 -47.57 86.80 -36.95
N HIS A 126 -47.73 86.58 -35.65
CA HIS A 126 -46.72 85.89 -34.83
C HIS A 126 -46.57 84.42 -35.23
N MET A 127 -47.69 83.73 -35.41
CA MET A 127 -47.71 82.31 -35.79
C MET A 127 -47.01 82.07 -37.14
N ILE A 128 -47.25 82.93 -38.14
CA ILE A 128 -46.64 82.77 -39.47
C ILE A 128 -45.14 83.06 -39.45
N MET A 129 -44.67 83.99 -38.60
CA MET A 129 -43.25 84.25 -38.43
C MET A 129 -42.51 83.07 -37.77
N GLU A 130 -43.08 82.53 -36.69
CA GLU A 130 -42.49 81.40 -35.95
C GLU A 130 -42.31 80.17 -36.83
N ILE A 131 -43.34 79.79 -37.60
CA ILE A 131 -43.27 78.67 -38.55
C ILE A 131 -42.19 78.88 -39.63
N THR A 132 -41.95 80.13 -40.01
CA THR A 132 -40.93 80.45 -41.04
C THR A 132 -39.52 80.37 -40.46
N GLU A 133 -39.30 80.77 -39.20
CA GLU A 133 -38.00 80.73 -38.53
C GLU A 133 -37.57 79.30 -38.17
N GLU A 134 -38.48 78.49 -37.61
CA GLU A 134 -38.19 77.11 -37.19
C GLU A 134 -37.69 76.23 -38.35
N GLN A 135 -38.28 76.40 -39.54
CA GLN A 135 -37.85 75.69 -40.75
C GLN A 135 -36.45 76.10 -41.22
N THR A 136 -36.04 77.35 -41.01
CA THR A 136 -34.70 77.82 -41.42
C THR A 136 -33.58 77.31 -40.51
N GLU A 137 -33.84 77.17 -39.20
CA GLU A 137 -32.85 76.62 -38.26
C GLU A 137 -32.56 75.13 -38.51
N LEU A 138 -33.60 74.36 -38.83
CA LEU A 138 -33.48 72.93 -39.09
C LEU A 138 -32.58 72.63 -40.30
N GLU A 139 -32.70 73.42 -41.36
CA GLU A 139 -31.83 73.33 -42.54
C GLU A 139 -30.36 73.69 -42.23
N GLY A 140 -30.15 74.69 -41.36
CA GLY A 140 -28.81 75.09 -40.90
C GLY A 140 -28.09 73.98 -40.14
N ASN A 141 -28.79 73.32 -39.22
CA ASN A 141 -28.25 72.20 -38.43
C ASN A 141 -27.91 70.99 -39.32
N TYR A 142 -28.78 70.66 -40.27
CA TYR A 142 -28.52 69.54 -41.19
C TYR A 142 -27.24 69.76 -42.03
N LYS A 143 -27.01 71.00 -42.47
CA LYS A 143 -25.80 71.37 -43.22
C LYS A 143 -24.53 71.31 -42.37
N HIS A 144 -24.62 71.60 -41.07
CA HIS A 144 -23.49 71.50 -40.15
C HIS A 144 -22.99 70.05 -40.02
N TYR A 145 -23.91 69.08 -39.84
CA TYR A 145 -23.55 67.67 -39.70
C TYR A 145 -22.98 67.06 -41.00
N LEU A 146 -23.33 67.60 -42.16
CA LEU A 146 -22.78 67.20 -43.46
C LEU A 146 -21.45 67.89 -43.81
N THR A 147 -20.83 68.60 -42.85
CA THR A 147 -19.56 69.29 -43.12
C THR A 147 -18.39 68.30 -43.01
N GLN A 148 -17.60 68.19 -44.08
CA GLN A 148 -16.41 67.33 -44.22
C GLN A 148 -15.39 67.42 -43.04
N LYS A 149 -15.36 68.54 -42.33
CA LYS A 149 -14.50 68.73 -41.15
C LYS A 149 -14.89 67.83 -39.96
N PHE A 150 -16.18 67.55 -39.80
CA PHE A 150 -16.68 66.67 -38.74
C PHE A 150 -16.36 65.21 -39.06
N GLU A 151 -16.57 64.77 -40.30
CA GLU A 151 -16.22 63.42 -40.78
C GLU A 151 -14.73 63.10 -40.57
N ASN A 152 -13.83 63.99 -41.01
CA ASN A 152 -12.39 63.83 -40.83
C ASN A 152 -11.95 63.71 -39.35
N SER A 153 -12.68 64.33 -38.43
CA SER A 153 -12.37 64.26 -36.99
C SER A 153 -12.72 62.89 -36.39
N ILE A 154 -13.82 62.29 -36.84
CA ILE A 154 -14.24 60.94 -36.43
C ILE A 154 -13.30 59.89 -37.00
N GLU A 155 -12.91 60.03 -38.27
CA GLU A 155 -11.96 59.12 -38.91
C GLU A 155 -10.60 59.10 -38.18
N LYS A 156 -10.11 60.27 -37.76
CA LYS A 156 -8.85 60.37 -37.02
C LYS A 156 -8.91 59.70 -35.65
N ASP A 157 -9.97 59.93 -34.87
CA ASP A 157 -10.18 59.30 -33.55
C ASP A 157 -10.34 57.77 -33.68
N ALA A 158 -11.07 57.31 -34.70
CA ALA A 158 -11.20 55.90 -35.01
C ALA A 158 -9.84 55.25 -35.34
N PHE A 159 -9.01 55.92 -36.16
CA PHE A 159 -7.68 55.43 -36.52
C PHE A 159 -6.74 55.36 -35.31
N GLU A 160 -6.74 56.37 -34.45
CA GLU A 160 -5.93 56.38 -33.22
C GLU A 160 -6.33 55.22 -32.28
N ARG A 161 -7.63 54.96 -32.10
CA ARG A 161 -8.10 53.81 -31.30
C ARG A 161 -7.70 52.46 -31.90
N ILE A 162 -7.79 52.30 -33.22
CA ILE A 162 -7.36 51.07 -33.89
C ILE A 162 -5.88 50.84 -33.64
N LYS A 163 -5.06 51.87 -33.78
CA LYS A 163 -3.62 51.79 -33.53
C LYS A 163 -3.30 51.42 -32.07
N GLU A 164 -4.00 52.03 -31.10
CA GLU A 164 -3.83 51.67 -29.69
C GLU A 164 -4.21 50.21 -29.39
N LEU A 165 -5.28 49.71 -30.01
CA LEU A 165 -5.70 48.31 -29.87
C LEU A 165 -4.66 47.36 -30.47
N GLU A 166 -4.12 47.69 -31.63
CA GLU A 166 -3.06 46.90 -32.29
C GLU A 166 -1.78 46.87 -31.44
N ASP A 167 -1.36 48.00 -30.87
CA ASP A 167 -0.20 48.05 -29.97
C ASP A 167 -0.43 47.24 -28.68
N LYS A 168 -1.64 47.28 -28.12
CA LYS A 168 -2.02 46.45 -26.97
C LYS A 168 -2.00 44.96 -27.31
N GLU A 169 -2.51 44.57 -28.47
CA GLU A 169 -2.51 43.19 -28.95
C GLU A 169 -1.07 42.68 -29.09
N ARG A 170 -0.20 43.43 -29.77
CA ARG A 170 1.22 43.10 -29.91
C ARG A 170 1.92 42.96 -28.55
N TYR A 171 1.61 43.84 -27.60
CA TYR A 171 2.17 43.76 -26.25
C TYR A 171 1.71 42.49 -25.51
N LEU A 172 0.42 42.15 -25.60
CA LEU A 172 -0.14 40.95 -25.00
C LEU A 172 0.44 39.67 -25.64
N GLU A 173 0.60 39.63 -26.97
CA GLU A 173 1.24 38.53 -27.67
C GLU A 173 2.68 38.30 -27.19
N ARG A 174 3.49 39.36 -27.11
CA ARG A 174 4.87 39.26 -26.61
C ARG A 174 4.91 38.72 -25.18
N ARG A 175 4.00 39.17 -24.33
CA ARG A 175 3.88 38.69 -22.95
C ARG A 175 3.40 37.24 -22.86
N GLN A 176 2.56 36.79 -23.79
CA GLN A 176 2.17 35.38 -23.89
C GLN A 176 3.35 34.52 -24.34
N ARG A 177 4.04 34.89 -25.43
CA ARG A 177 5.22 34.17 -25.91
C ARG A 177 6.31 34.05 -24.85
N ALA A 178 6.61 35.14 -24.14
CA ALA A 178 7.60 35.09 -23.05
C ALA A 178 7.20 34.13 -21.91
N ARG A 179 5.90 34.03 -21.59
CA ARG A 179 5.40 33.05 -20.60
C ARG A 179 5.46 31.62 -21.13
N GLU A 180 5.15 31.41 -22.40
CA GLU A 180 5.23 30.11 -23.06
C GLU A 180 6.69 29.62 -23.13
N GLU A 181 7.63 30.50 -23.45
CA GLU A 181 9.07 30.22 -23.44
C GLU A 181 9.55 29.83 -22.03
N GLN A 182 9.20 30.60 -21.00
CA GLN A 182 9.54 30.27 -19.61
C GLN A 182 8.96 28.91 -19.17
N LEU A 183 7.72 28.62 -19.53
CA LEU A 183 7.09 27.33 -19.24
C LEU A 183 7.77 26.19 -20.01
N ALA A 184 8.16 26.41 -21.26
CA ALA A 184 8.88 25.43 -22.08
C ALA A 184 10.25 25.11 -21.47
N GLU A 185 11.00 26.12 -21.03
CA GLU A 185 12.29 25.94 -20.34
C GLU A 185 12.13 25.15 -19.03
N GLN A 186 11.10 25.45 -18.23
CA GLN A 186 10.80 24.70 -17.01
C GLN A 186 10.44 23.24 -17.30
N LEU A 187 9.63 22.99 -18.34
CA LEU A 187 9.26 21.64 -18.76
C LEU A 187 10.48 20.86 -19.26
N GLU A 188 11.39 21.50 -19.99
CA GLU A 188 12.63 20.88 -20.46
C GLU A 188 13.55 20.53 -19.28
N HIS A 189 13.72 21.45 -18.33
CA HIS A 189 14.49 21.19 -17.11
C HIS A 189 13.91 20.03 -16.30
N LEU A 190 12.58 19.98 -16.10
CA LEU A 190 11.90 18.87 -15.43
C LEU A 190 12.09 17.55 -16.17
N ARG A 191 11.97 17.56 -17.51
CA ARG A 191 12.19 16.37 -18.33
C ARG A 191 13.63 15.86 -18.21
N ASN A 192 14.61 16.77 -18.19
CA ASN A 192 16.01 16.41 -17.99
C ASN A 192 16.23 15.79 -16.60
N GLN A 193 15.65 16.37 -15.54
CA GLN A 193 15.70 15.79 -14.20
C GLN A 193 15.08 14.40 -14.12
N ILE A 194 13.91 14.20 -14.75
CA ILE A 194 13.26 12.89 -14.84
C ILE A 194 14.18 11.89 -15.54
N SER A 195 14.78 12.27 -16.67
CA SER A 195 15.68 11.38 -17.43
C SER A 195 16.94 10.96 -16.64
N VAL A 196 17.49 11.87 -15.82
CA VAL A 196 18.63 11.57 -14.94
C VAL A 196 18.19 10.65 -13.81
N ALA A 197 17.05 10.95 -13.18
CA ALA A 197 16.49 10.13 -12.11
C ALA A 197 16.15 8.70 -12.58
N GLU A 198 15.60 8.54 -13.79
CA GLU A 198 15.33 7.24 -14.42
C GLU A 198 16.61 6.44 -14.65
N LYS A 199 17.67 7.07 -15.16
CA LYS A 199 18.99 6.42 -15.34
C LYS A 199 19.58 5.97 -14.01
N ASP A 200 19.54 6.84 -13.00
CA ASP A 200 20.03 6.51 -11.66
C ASP A 200 19.23 5.37 -11.02
N PHE A 201 17.91 5.39 -11.20
CA PHE A 201 17.03 4.32 -10.73
C PHE A 201 17.37 2.98 -11.39
N HIS A 202 17.55 2.96 -12.71
CA HIS A 202 17.97 1.75 -13.43
C HIS A 202 19.35 1.24 -12.98
N GLN A 203 20.32 2.13 -12.78
CA GLN A 203 21.63 1.74 -12.26
C GLN A 203 21.53 1.13 -10.86
N ARG A 204 20.74 1.73 -9.96
CA ARG A 204 20.51 1.21 -8.61
C ARG A 204 19.81 -0.15 -8.67
N GLN A 205 18.81 -0.31 -9.52
CA GLN A 205 18.10 -1.57 -9.69
C GLN A 205 19.02 -2.68 -10.18
N ASN A 206 19.91 -2.39 -11.14
CA ASN A 206 20.89 -3.37 -11.62
C ASN A 206 21.91 -3.73 -10.54
N LYS A 207 22.39 -2.75 -9.75
CA LYS A 207 23.27 -3.00 -8.60
C LYS A 207 22.57 -3.90 -7.58
N LEU A 208 21.33 -3.61 -7.21
CA LEU A 208 20.55 -4.43 -6.27
C LEU A 208 20.37 -5.86 -6.77
N LYS A 209 20.00 -6.05 -8.05
CA LYS A 209 19.90 -7.40 -8.66
C LYS A 209 21.22 -8.16 -8.61
N SER A 210 22.34 -7.48 -8.88
CA SER A 210 23.67 -8.11 -8.83
C SER A 210 24.07 -8.52 -7.41
N ILE A 211 23.72 -7.69 -6.43
CA ILE A 211 23.95 -7.93 -5.00
C ILE A 211 23.10 -9.10 -4.51
N GLU A 212 21.81 -9.13 -4.86
CA GLU A 212 20.88 -10.21 -4.54
C GLU A 212 21.35 -11.55 -5.10
N SER A 213 21.79 -11.57 -6.37
CA SER A 213 22.39 -12.78 -6.96
C SER A 213 23.66 -13.23 -6.24
N ASN A 214 24.50 -12.29 -5.79
CA ASN A 214 25.71 -12.61 -5.03
C ASN A 214 25.37 -13.20 -3.65
N TYR A 215 24.41 -12.61 -2.93
CA TYR A 215 23.93 -13.14 -1.66
C TYR A 215 23.29 -14.53 -1.81
N ALA A 216 22.47 -14.75 -2.84
CA ALA A 216 21.88 -16.07 -3.10
C ALA A 216 22.94 -17.15 -3.36
N LYS A 217 24.01 -16.81 -4.11
CA LYS A 217 25.15 -17.71 -4.33
C LYS A 217 25.90 -18.02 -3.03
N ARG A 218 26.18 -17.00 -2.20
CA ARG A 218 26.84 -17.18 -0.91
C ARG A 218 26.00 -18.00 0.06
N GLU A 219 24.68 -17.81 0.06
CA GLU A 219 23.78 -18.60 0.91
C GLU A 219 23.82 -20.08 0.51
N LEU A 220 23.83 -20.37 -0.80
CA LEU A 220 23.95 -21.73 -1.31
C LEU A 220 25.32 -22.34 -0.96
N GLU A 221 26.41 -21.60 -1.17
CA GLU A 221 27.77 -22.03 -0.80
C GLU A 221 27.90 -22.28 0.71
N LEU A 222 27.31 -21.42 1.56
CA LEU A 222 27.28 -21.63 3.01
C LEU A 222 26.48 -22.88 3.40
N LYS A 223 25.34 -23.14 2.76
CA LYS A 223 24.54 -24.36 3.00
C LYS A 223 25.33 -25.62 2.62
N ASP A 224 26.00 -25.60 1.47
CA ASP A 224 26.84 -26.71 1.03
C ASP A 224 28.04 -26.92 1.98
N ASN A 225 28.71 -25.85 2.41
CA ASN A 225 29.81 -25.93 3.38
C ASN A 225 29.35 -26.47 4.75
N ILE A 226 28.19 -26.04 5.25
CA ILE A 226 27.61 -26.57 6.49
C ILE A 226 27.34 -28.07 6.34
N LYS A 227 26.76 -28.48 5.22
CA LYS A 227 26.47 -29.89 4.95
C LYS A 227 27.75 -30.71 4.89
N GLN A 228 28.78 -30.24 4.19
CA GLN A 228 30.09 -30.89 4.12
C GLN A 228 30.75 -31.00 5.49
N LEU A 229 30.76 -29.92 6.28
CA LEU A 229 31.32 -29.94 7.65
C LEU A 229 30.57 -30.92 8.56
N GLN A 230 29.25 -31.02 8.40
CA GLN A 230 28.43 -31.95 9.17
C GLN A 230 28.72 -33.40 8.79
N GLU A 231 28.87 -33.69 7.49
CA GLU A 231 29.29 -35.00 6.98
C GLU A 231 30.72 -35.36 7.43
N GLU A 232 31.66 -34.43 7.39
CA GLU A 232 33.03 -34.63 7.90
C GLU A 232 33.05 -34.89 9.41
N HIS A 233 32.28 -34.14 10.19
CA HIS A 233 32.18 -34.35 11.63
C HIS A 233 31.63 -35.74 11.96
N GLN A 234 30.57 -36.16 11.26
CA GLN A 234 30.01 -37.51 11.40
C GLN A 234 31.03 -38.59 11.06
N ARG A 235 31.79 -38.43 9.97
CA ARG A 235 32.86 -39.37 9.60
C ARG A 235 33.96 -39.45 10.66
N GLN A 236 34.41 -38.31 11.20
CA GLN A 236 35.44 -38.29 12.24
C GLN A 236 34.96 -38.93 13.55
N VAL A 237 33.69 -38.77 13.91
CA VAL A 237 33.09 -39.45 15.06
C VAL A 237 33.06 -40.95 14.79
N GLN A 238 32.65 -41.36 13.59
CA GLN A 238 32.56 -42.76 13.20
C GLN A 238 33.91 -43.47 13.24
N GLU A 239 34.95 -42.86 12.64
CA GLU A 239 36.31 -43.42 12.62
C GLU A 239 36.88 -43.60 14.04
N LYS A 240 36.59 -42.65 14.94
CA LYS A 240 37.01 -42.76 16.35
C LYS A 240 36.28 -43.89 17.08
N ILE A 241 35.00 -44.12 16.79
CA ILE A 241 34.21 -45.20 17.41
C ILE A 241 34.69 -46.56 16.89
N GLU A 242 34.82 -46.71 15.58
CA GLU A 242 35.14 -47.97 14.91
C GLU A 242 36.54 -48.49 15.28
N ILE A 243 37.53 -47.59 15.43
CA ILE A 243 38.90 -47.99 15.73
C ILE A 243 39.15 -48.09 17.24
N LYS A 244 38.80 -47.06 18.01
CA LYS A 244 39.27 -46.96 19.41
C LYS A 244 38.45 -47.81 20.36
N VAL A 245 37.13 -47.88 20.20
CA VAL A 245 36.28 -48.54 21.20
C VAL A 245 36.53 -50.06 21.24
N PRO A 246 36.60 -50.77 20.09
CA PRO A 246 36.92 -52.20 20.11
C PRO A 246 38.29 -52.51 20.71
N GLU A 247 39.29 -51.65 20.50
CA GLU A 247 40.64 -51.80 21.07
C GLU A 247 40.64 -51.63 22.60
N PHE A 248 40.00 -50.59 23.11
CA PHE A 248 39.83 -50.37 24.55
C PHE A 248 39.06 -51.52 25.21
N VAL A 249 37.98 -51.97 24.58
CA VAL A 249 37.15 -53.07 25.09
C VAL A 249 37.95 -54.38 25.11
N LYS A 250 38.73 -54.67 24.06
CA LYS A 250 39.61 -55.85 24.01
C LYS A 250 40.65 -55.83 25.14
N SER A 251 41.31 -54.70 25.37
CA SER A 251 42.27 -54.54 26.46
C SER A 251 41.64 -54.79 27.84
N ALA A 252 40.44 -54.25 28.08
CA ALA A 252 39.70 -54.48 29.32
C ALA A 252 39.33 -55.96 29.53
N VAL A 253 38.90 -56.64 28.46
CA VAL A 253 38.57 -58.07 28.45
C VAL A 253 39.82 -58.92 28.75
N GLU A 254 40.96 -58.63 28.14
CA GLU A 254 42.22 -59.36 28.38
C GLU A 254 42.67 -59.27 29.85
N VAL A 255 42.52 -58.10 30.48
CA VAL A 255 42.82 -57.91 31.91
C VAL A 255 41.87 -58.75 32.78
N LEU A 256 40.58 -58.82 32.44
CA LEU A 256 39.60 -59.63 33.16
C LEU A 256 39.85 -61.13 32.98
N GLU A 257 40.17 -61.58 31.76
CA GLU A 257 40.50 -62.98 31.45
C GLU A 257 41.74 -63.44 32.23
N LYS A 258 42.79 -62.60 32.29
CA LYS A 258 43.99 -62.91 33.08
C LYS A 258 43.65 -63.09 34.56
N LYS A 259 42.79 -62.24 35.11
CA LYS A 259 42.36 -62.33 36.51
C LYS A 259 41.43 -63.52 36.78
N GLU A 260 40.55 -63.84 35.85
CA GLU A 260 39.68 -65.01 35.91
C GLU A 260 40.50 -66.31 35.96
N LYS A 261 41.52 -66.44 35.09
CA LYS A 261 42.50 -67.55 35.15
C LYS A 261 43.26 -67.61 36.48
N GLU A 262 43.78 -66.47 36.96
CA GLU A 262 44.47 -66.42 38.26
C GLU A 262 43.60 -66.94 39.42
N PHE A 263 42.31 -66.58 39.46
CA PHE A 263 41.39 -67.06 40.50
C PHE A 263 40.94 -68.51 40.28
N SER A 264 40.73 -68.92 39.03
CA SER A 264 40.40 -70.31 38.67
C SER A 264 41.52 -71.27 39.06
N ASP A 265 42.77 -70.91 38.79
CA ASP A 265 43.94 -71.71 39.15
C ASP A 265 44.16 -71.76 40.67
N LYS A 266 43.98 -70.64 41.36
CA LYS A 266 43.99 -70.62 42.83
C LYS A 266 42.90 -71.53 43.41
N SER A 267 41.69 -71.50 42.84
CA SER A 267 40.60 -72.36 43.28
C SER A 267 40.94 -73.84 43.12
N LYS A 268 41.43 -74.24 41.95
CA LYS A 268 41.89 -75.62 41.69
C LYS A 268 42.97 -76.05 42.68
N ASN A 269 43.95 -75.19 42.94
CA ASN A 269 45.03 -75.49 43.88
C ASN A 269 44.52 -75.66 45.32
N TRP A 270 43.63 -74.77 45.80
CA TRP A 270 43.02 -74.90 47.12
C TRP A 270 42.14 -76.15 47.24
N ASN A 271 41.36 -76.48 46.21
CA ASN A 271 40.54 -77.69 46.19
C ASN A 271 41.39 -78.96 46.18
N LEU A 272 42.51 -78.97 45.44
CA LEU A 272 43.47 -80.07 45.44
C LEU A 272 44.10 -80.24 46.83
N GLN A 273 44.54 -79.15 47.45
CA GLN A 273 45.08 -79.18 48.81
C GLN A 273 44.06 -79.67 49.84
N GLY A 274 42.78 -79.27 49.71
CA GLY A 274 41.69 -79.77 50.55
C GLY A 274 41.44 -81.26 50.36
N SER A 275 41.47 -81.75 49.12
CA SER A 275 41.34 -83.18 48.79
C SER A 275 42.50 -84.01 49.34
N CYS A 276 43.75 -83.53 49.20
CA CYS A 276 44.92 -84.17 49.77
C CYS A 276 44.85 -84.22 51.30
N ALA A 277 44.47 -83.11 51.95
CA ALA A 277 44.33 -83.06 53.41
C ALA A 277 43.24 -84.01 53.93
N LEU A 278 42.11 -84.12 53.23
CA LEU A 278 41.06 -85.08 53.56
C LEU A 278 41.54 -86.52 53.38
N GLY A 279 42.27 -86.81 52.29
CA GLY A 279 42.88 -88.11 52.06
C GLY A 279 43.88 -88.48 53.16
N LEU A 280 44.71 -87.53 53.61
CA LEU A 280 45.63 -87.72 54.73
C LEU A 280 44.89 -87.92 56.06
N ALA A 281 43.76 -87.25 56.29
CA ALA A 281 42.93 -87.47 57.48
C ALA A 281 42.43 -88.93 57.54
N ILE A 282 41.92 -89.43 56.42
CA ILE A 282 41.41 -90.81 56.29
C ILE A 282 42.56 -91.81 56.45
N ALA A 283 43.68 -91.59 55.75
CA ALA A 283 44.86 -92.45 55.85
C ALA A 283 45.43 -92.47 57.28
N SER A 284 45.48 -91.33 57.97
CA SER A 284 45.89 -91.23 59.36
C SER A 284 44.93 -91.96 60.30
N ALA A 285 43.62 -91.88 60.07
CA ALA A 285 42.63 -92.59 60.88
C ALA A 285 42.78 -94.11 60.72
N VAL A 286 42.91 -94.59 59.48
CA VAL A 286 43.12 -96.02 59.17
C VAL A 286 44.47 -96.50 59.73
N GLY A 287 45.54 -95.74 59.54
CA GLY A 287 46.87 -96.06 60.07
C GLY A 287 46.89 -96.09 61.61
N ALA A 288 46.20 -95.16 62.27
CA ALA A 288 46.06 -95.15 63.73
C ALA A 288 45.29 -96.37 64.24
N LEU A 289 44.26 -96.83 63.52
CA LEU A 289 43.52 -98.05 63.86
C LEU A 289 44.40 -99.30 63.72
N ILE A 290 45.15 -99.42 62.62
CA ILE A 290 46.06 -100.56 62.39
C ILE A 290 47.17 -100.57 63.44
N TYR A 291 47.82 -99.42 63.68
CA TYR A 291 48.86 -99.29 64.70
C TYR A 291 48.33 -99.55 66.11
N GLY A 292 47.16 -99.00 66.44
CA GLY A 292 46.50 -99.25 67.73
C GLY A 292 46.19 -100.73 67.93
N GLY A 293 45.69 -101.42 66.90
CA GLY A 293 45.45 -102.86 66.93
C GLY A 293 46.71 -103.70 67.15
N PHE A 294 47.81 -103.35 66.46
CA PHE A 294 49.10 -104.02 66.64
C PHE A 294 49.71 -103.74 68.03
N ALA A 295 49.75 -102.47 68.44
CA ALA A 295 50.25 -102.08 69.76
C ALA A 295 49.47 -102.74 70.90
N PHE A 296 48.14 -102.89 70.75
CA PHE A 296 47.31 -103.60 71.71
C PHE A 296 47.61 -105.10 71.78
N HIS A 297 47.90 -105.74 70.63
CA HIS A 297 48.24 -107.17 70.58
C HIS A 297 49.65 -107.47 71.15
N THR A 298 50.60 -106.53 71.04
CA THR A 298 51.99 -106.71 71.50
C THR A 298 52.25 -106.20 72.92
N ALA A 299 51.35 -105.40 73.49
CA ALA A 299 51.50 -104.87 74.86
C ALA A 299 51.26 -105.95 75.94
N SER A 300 52.10 -105.97 76.97
CA SER A 300 51.92 -106.83 78.14
C SER A 300 50.69 -106.41 78.95
N LYS A 301 49.92 -107.38 79.47
CA LYS A 301 48.66 -107.16 80.23
C LYS A 301 48.78 -106.19 81.43
N GLU A 302 49.99 -105.93 81.94
CA GLU A 302 50.24 -105.02 83.06
C GLU A 302 50.36 -103.53 82.66
N ASN A 303 50.57 -103.20 81.38
CA ASN A 303 50.79 -101.82 80.92
C ASN A 303 49.60 -101.20 80.18
N ILE A 304 48.47 -101.91 80.07
CA ILE A 304 47.27 -101.42 79.37
C ILE A 304 46.37 -100.72 80.40
N ASP A 305 46.71 -99.46 80.69
CA ASP A 305 45.87 -98.59 81.50
C ASP A 305 44.76 -97.96 80.62
N TRP A 306 43.56 -97.77 81.18
CA TRP A 306 42.46 -97.07 80.50
C TRP A 306 42.87 -95.66 80.06
N PHE A 307 43.79 -95.03 80.81
CA PHE A 307 44.39 -93.76 80.46
C PHE A 307 45.23 -93.81 79.17
N PHE A 308 45.91 -94.92 78.86
CA PHE A 308 46.69 -95.09 77.63
C PHE A 308 45.79 -95.17 76.39
N PHE A 309 44.67 -95.90 76.49
CA PHE A 309 43.67 -95.98 75.42
C PHE A 309 43.02 -94.61 75.16
N SER A 310 42.62 -93.92 76.24
CA SER A 310 42.08 -92.56 76.16
C SER A 310 43.06 -91.58 75.50
N PHE A 311 44.34 -91.67 75.86
CA PHE A 311 45.40 -90.84 75.26
C PHE A 311 45.59 -91.09 73.75
N LEU A 312 45.62 -92.36 73.31
CA LEU A 312 45.74 -92.70 71.89
C LEU A 312 44.53 -92.24 71.07
N LEU A 313 43.32 -92.41 71.61
CA LEU A 313 42.08 -91.98 70.97
C LEU A 313 42.04 -90.45 70.85
N LEU A 314 42.37 -89.73 71.92
CA LEU A 314 42.41 -88.26 71.92
C LEU A 314 43.48 -87.73 70.94
N LYS A 315 44.66 -88.35 70.90
CA LYS A 315 45.71 -88.00 69.94
C LYS A 315 45.26 -88.22 68.49
N GLY A 316 44.62 -89.35 68.20
CA GLY A 316 44.06 -89.63 66.87
C GLY A 316 42.97 -88.65 66.46
N LEU A 317 42.06 -88.32 67.40
CA LEU A 317 41.00 -87.34 67.20
C LEU A 317 41.56 -85.95 66.87
N VAL A 318 42.60 -85.50 67.59
CA VAL A 318 43.25 -84.21 67.34
C VAL A 318 43.86 -84.15 65.93
N VAL A 319 44.52 -85.22 65.48
CA VAL A 319 45.12 -85.27 64.14
C VAL A 319 44.04 -85.24 63.04
N VAL A 320 42.98 -86.04 63.18
CA VAL A 320 41.89 -86.08 62.19
C VAL A 320 41.12 -84.76 62.14
N THR A 321 40.83 -84.14 63.28
CA THR A 321 40.16 -82.84 63.35
C THR A 321 41.01 -81.71 62.78
N LEU A 322 42.34 -81.74 62.97
CA LEU A 322 43.25 -80.76 62.38
C LEU A 322 43.24 -80.85 60.84
N PHE A 323 43.39 -82.05 60.27
CA PHE A 323 43.32 -82.23 58.82
C PHE A 323 41.92 -81.92 58.26
N GLY A 324 40.87 -82.26 59.00
CA GLY A 324 39.49 -81.91 58.63
C GLY A 324 39.24 -80.40 58.62
N ALA A 325 39.75 -79.66 59.62
CA ALA A 325 39.68 -78.21 59.68
C ALA A 325 40.47 -77.55 58.54
N TRP A 326 41.67 -78.07 58.23
CA TRP A 326 42.46 -77.61 57.09
C TRP A 326 41.75 -77.86 55.76
N ALA A 327 41.18 -79.05 55.57
CA ALA A 327 40.40 -79.38 54.38
C ALA A 327 39.20 -78.45 54.21
N LYS A 328 38.43 -78.19 55.29
CA LYS A 328 37.30 -77.25 55.29
C LYS A 328 37.74 -75.84 54.91
N HIS A 329 38.83 -75.34 55.48
CA HIS A 329 39.36 -74.02 55.16
C HIS A 329 39.78 -73.93 53.68
N ALA A 330 40.50 -74.94 53.18
CA ALA A 330 40.94 -75.02 51.80
C ALA A 330 39.74 -75.05 50.83
N TYR A 331 38.69 -75.82 51.10
CA TYR A 331 37.48 -75.84 50.26
C TYR A 331 36.70 -74.52 50.30
N ASN A 332 36.58 -73.87 51.46
CA ASN A 332 35.92 -72.57 51.55
C ASN A 332 36.65 -71.51 50.72
N LEU A 333 37.98 -71.51 50.75
CA LEU A 333 38.80 -70.59 49.98
C LEU A 333 38.80 -70.93 48.49
N GLY A 334 38.77 -72.22 48.14
CA GLY A 334 38.59 -72.71 46.78
C GLY A 334 37.26 -72.26 46.18
N ASN A 335 36.16 -72.41 46.92
CA ASN A 335 34.83 -71.98 46.51
C ASN A 335 34.72 -70.45 46.37
N ALA A 336 35.33 -69.68 47.27
CA ALA A 336 35.35 -68.22 47.17
C ALA A 336 36.12 -67.74 45.93
N CYS A 337 37.29 -68.32 45.66
CA CYS A 337 38.05 -68.05 44.43
C CYS A 337 37.26 -68.44 43.17
N MET A 338 36.54 -69.57 43.20
CA MET A 338 35.72 -70.02 42.07
C MET A 338 34.56 -69.08 41.79
N HIS A 339 33.86 -68.62 42.83
CA HIS A 339 32.76 -67.68 42.68
C HIS A 339 33.23 -66.34 42.12
N GLU A 340 34.39 -65.83 42.56
CA GLU A 340 34.99 -64.62 41.99
C GLU A 340 35.41 -64.83 40.52
N SER A 341 35.94 -66.01 40.16
CA SER A 341 36.28 -66.32 38.76
C SER A 341 35.04 -66.33 37.84
N LEU A 342 33.93 -66.96 38.27
CA LEU A 342 32.68 -67.01 37.51
C LEU A 342 32.10 -65.62 37.32
N LYS A 343 32.08 -64.81 38.39
CA LYS A 343 31.61 -63.42 38.33
C LYS A 343 32.42 -62.56 37.35
N ARG A 344 33.73 -62.80 37.25
CA ARG A 344 34.60 -62.12 36.29
C ARG A 344 34.35 -62.61 34.86
N SER A 345 34.09 -63.91 34.68
CA SER A 345 33.65 -64.47 33.39
C SER A 345 32.32 -63.86 32.93
N ASP A 346 31.34 -63.72 33.82
CA ASP A 346 30.06 -63.10 33.50
C ASP A 346 30.21 -61.63 33.10
N ARG A 347 31.08 -60.87 33.80
CA ARG A 347 31.41 -59.48 33.42
C ARG A 347 32.12 -59.40 32.08
N MET A 348 33.02 -60.33 31.79
CA MET A 348 33.71 -60.43 30.50
C MET A 348 32.73 -60.74 29.36
N HIS A 349 31.76 -61.63 29.59
CA HIS A 349 30.71 -61.95 28.64
C HIS A 349 29.77 -60.76 28.41
N ALA A 350 29.39 -60.09 29.51
CA ALA A 350 28.97 -58.70 29.60
C ALA A 350 29.64 -57.87 28.49
N ILE A 351 30.95 -57.72 28.69
CA ILE A 351 31.87 -56.93 27.88
C ILE A 351 31.91 -57.23 26.40
N ASN A 352 31.90 -58.51 26.06
CA ASN A 352 31.89 -58.93 24.68
C ASN A 352 30.55 -58.67 23.98
N PHE A 353 29.41 -58.65 24.69
CA PHE A 353 28.12 -58.36 24.05
C PHE A 353 27.98 -56.90 23.60
N GLY A 354 28.39 -55.94 24.42
CA GLY A 354 28.38 -54.53 23.99
C GLY A 354 29.47 -54.24 22.96
N LYS A 355 30.58 -54.97 22.97
CA LYS A 355 31.52 -54.95 21.83
C LYS A 355 30.82 -55.37 20.53
N LEU A 356 30.10 -56.49 20.55
CA LEU A 356 29.33 -56.97 19.40
C LEU A 356 28.25 -55.95 18.98
N TYR A 357 27.58 -55.32 19.94
CA TYR A 357 26.59 -54.28 19.64
C TYR A 357 27.21 -53.11 18.88
N LEU A 358 28.41 -52.67 19.29
CA LEU A 358 29.14 -51.61 18.59
C LEU A 358 29.65 -52.05 17.21
N GLU A 359 30.04 -53.30 17.04
CA GLU A 359 30.45 -53.83 15.73
C GLU A 359 29.26 -53.94 14.75
N VAL A 360 28.06 -54.25 15.25
CA VAL A 360 26.85 -54.41 14.40
C VAL A 360 26.16 -53.07 14.13
N TYR A 361 26.06 -52.19 15.14
CA TYR A 361 25.27 -50.96 15.08
C TYR A 361 26.11 -49.69 15.11
N GLY A 362 27.44 -49.79 15.17
CA GLY A 362 28.35 -48.67 15.41
C GLY A 362 28.20 -47.47 14.48
N ASN A 363 27.57 -47.62 13.31
CA ASN A 363 27.29 -46.53 12.37
C ASN A 363 26.29 -45.48 12.87
N ASP A 364 25.42 -45.84 13.82
CA ASP A 364 24.35 -44.96 14.33
C ASP A 364 24.44 -44.73 15.85
N VAL A 365 25.51 -45.20 16.50
CA VAL A 365 25.62 -45.18 17.96
C VAL A 365 26.18 -43.84 18.45
N SER A 366 25.38 -43.13 19.25
CA SER A 366 25.80 -41.88 19.90
C SER A 366 26.61 -42.13 21.17
N GLN A 367 27.24 -41.08 21.71
CA GLN A 367 27.97 -41.16 22.99
C GLN A 367 27.08 -41.59 24.17
N SER A 368 25.82 -41.16 24.19
CA SER A 368 24.85 -41.58 25.22
C SER A 368 24.54 -43.07 25.14
N ASP A 369 24.44 -43.61 23.93
CA ASP A 369 24.16 -45.04 23.71
C ASP A 369 25.35 -45.90 24.15
N MET A 370 26.58 -45.48 23.81
CA MET A 370 27.80 -46.11 24.33
C MET A 370 27.82 -46.13 25.86
N LYS A 371 27.49 -45.01 26.50
CA LYS A 371 27.44 -44.95 27.97
C LYS A 371 26.41 -45.96 28.51
N ALA A 372 25.20 -46.00 27.94
CA ALA A 372 24.14 -46.89 28.38
C ALA A 372 24.51 -48.38 28.24
N ILE A 373 25.25 -48.75 27.19
CA ILE A 373 25.70 -50.13 26.96
C ILE A 373 26.65 -50.61 28.06
N PHE A 374 27.60 -49.79 28.49
CA PHE A 374 28.64 -50.19 29.46
C PHE A 374 28.32 -49.83 30.92
N GLU A 375 27.39 -48.91 31.20
CA GLU A 375 27.07 -48.40 32.54
C GLU A 375 26.58 -49.51 33.50
N ASN A 376 25.79 -50.47 32.99
CA ASN A 376 25.11 -51.47 33.83
C ASN A 376 25.91 -52.76 34.08
N TRP A 377 27.11 -52.91 33.54
CA TRP A 377 27.82 -54.20 33.63
C TRP A 377 28.69 -54.35 34.87
N ASN A 378 28.89 -53.28 35.63
CA ASN A 378 29.71 -53.29 36.85
C ASN A 378 28.88 -53.45 38.14
N LEU A 379 27.55 -53.60 38.05
CA LEU A 379 26.64 -53.51 39.20
C LEU A 379 26.30 -54.90 39.75
N ASP A 380 27.23 -55.44 40.53
CA ASP A 380 26.99 -56.24 41.73
C ASP A 380 28.37 -56.49 42.35
N SER A 381 28.71 -55.76 43.41
CA SER A 381 30.08 -55.65 43.94
C SER A 381 30.29 -56.36 45.29
N ASP A 382 29.39 -57.26 45.69
CA ASP A 382 29.66 -58.09 46.86
C ASP A 382 30.71 -59.16 46.53
N SER A 383 31.86 -59.05 47.19
CA SER A 383 32.98 -59.99 47.06
C SER A 383 32.61 -61.34 47.66
N ALA A 384 32.96 -62.44 46.98
CA ALA A 384 32.78 -63.79 47.53
C ALA A 384 33.51 -63.97 48.87
N PHE A 385 34.55 -63.18 49.12
CA PHE A 385 35.39 -63.23 50.31
C PHE A 385 34.75 -62.54 51.53
N THR A 386 33.75 -61.66 51.37
CA THR A 386 33.07 -61.04 52.53
C THR A 386 32.09 -62.00 53.22
N LYS A 387 31.66 -63.06 52.53
CA LYS A 387 30.80 -64.13 53.07
C LYS A 387 31.59 -65.23 53.78
N VAL A 388 32.92 -65.28 53.64
CA VAL A 388 33.81 -66.18 54.39
C VAL A 388 34.09 -65.55 55.76
N GLN A 389 33.06 -65.45 56.60
CA GLN A 389 33.23 -65.10 58.01
C GLN A 389 33.96 -66.26 58.72
N PRO A 390 34.93 -66.00 59.61
CA PRO A 390 35.43 -67.05 60.49
C PRO A 390 34.22 -67.57 61.25
N THR A 391 33.97 -68.88 61.19
CA THR A 391 32.91 -69.51 61.96
C THR A 391 33.05 -69.10 63.42
N ASN A 392 32.20 -68.19 63.89
CA ASN A 392 31.94 -68.04 65.31
C ASN A 392 31.64 -69.44 65.81
N PHE A 393 32.50 -69.96 66.69
CA PHE A 393 32.43 -71.33 67.19
C PHE A 393 30.99 -71.60 67.68
N GLU A 394 30.20 -72.35 66.90
CA GLU A 394 28.78 -72.47 67.18
C GLU A 394 28.58 -73.27 68.48
N PRO A 395 27.73 -72.79 69.42
CA PRO A 395 27.41 -73.51 70.65
C PRO A 395 26.77 -74.89 70.38
N LYS A 396 26.29 -75.14 69.15
CA LYS A 396 25.76 -76.45 68.72
C LYS A 396 26.80 -77.56 68.71
N VAL A 397 28.05 -77.28 68.36
CA VAL A 397 29.11 -78.31 68.38
C VAL A 397 29.46 -78.67 69.82
N VAL A 398 29.42 -77.67 70.71
CA VAL A 398 29.59 -77.86 72.16
C VAL A 398 28.40 -78.62 72.75
N GLU A 399 27.16 -78.30 72.37
CA GLU A 399 25.96 -79.05 72.77
C GLU A 399 25.99 -80.50 72.32
N GLN A 400 26.42 -80.78 71.09
CA GLN A 400 26.54 -82.15 70.59
C GLN A 400 27.62 -82.95 71.33
N VAL A 401 28.77 -82.32 71.63
CA VAL A 401 29.80 -82.92 72.50
C VAL A 401 29.27 -83.13 73.92
N THR A 402 28.51 -82.19 74.46
CA THR A 402 27.89 -82.28 75.80
C THR A 402 26.84 -83.38 75.87
N GLN A 403 26.04 -83.56 74.81
CA GLN A 403 25.07 -84.64 74.68
C GLN A 403 25.74 -86.01 74.54
N MET A 404 26.85 -86.12 73.81
CA MET A 404 27.65 -87.34 73.76
C MET A 404 28.27 -87.67 75.13
N ILE A 405 28.83 -86.68 75.84
CA ILE A 405 29.38 -86.87 77.18
C ILE A 405 28.28 -87.32 78.16
N ALA A 406 27.10 -86.69 78.12
CA ALA A 406 25.96 -87.07 78.95
C ALA A 406 25.42 -88.47 78.62
N ALA A 407 25.41 -88.87 77.34
CA ALA A 407 25.01 -90.21 76.93
C ALA A 407 25.99 -91.28 77.45
N VAL A 408 27.29 -91.00 77.39
CA VAL A 408 28.33 -91.91 77.91
C VAL A 408 28.32 -91.98 79.44
N SER A 409 28.08 -90.87 80.16
CA SER A 409 27.97 -90.86 81.63
C SER A 409 26.73 -91.60 82.12
N ASN A 410 25.61 -91.48 81.39
CA ASN A 410 24.37 -92.19 81.73
C ASN A 410 24.49 -93.69 81.45
N ALA A 411 25.24 -94.12 80.43
CA ALA A 411 25.51 -95.53 80.16
C ALA A 411 26.38 -96.18 81.25
N THR A 412 27.41 -95.48 81.74
CA THR A 412 28.30 -95.96 82.82
C THR A 412 27.59 -96.02 84.18
N ASN A 413 26.71 -95.05 84.49
CA ASN A 413 25.88 -95.11 85.72
C ASN A 413 24.88 -96.27 85.72
N LYS A 414 24.32 -96.65 84.55
CA LYS A 414 23.35 -97.74 84.43
C LYS A 414 23.98 -99.11 84.68
N GLN A 415 25.26 -99.30 84.33
CA GLN A 415 26.00 -100.54 84.61
C GLN A 415 26.35 -100.69 86.10
N ASN A 416 26.75 -99.61 86.79
CA ASN A 416 27.05 -99.66 88.23
C ASN A 416 25.81 -99.87 89.11
N SER A 417 24.61 -99.52 88.64
CA SER A 417 23.35 -99.82 89.35
C SER A 417 22.86 -101.26 89.19
N ALA A 418 23.35 -102.00 88.19
CA ALA A 418 22.94 -103.38 87.93
C ALA A 418 23.76 -104.43 88.71
N SER A 419 24.83 -104.03 89.40
CA SER A 419 25.76 -104.92 90.12
C SER A 419 25.76 -104.75 91.64
N LYS A 420 24.69 -104.20 92.24
CA LYS A 420 24.45 -104.30 93.69
C LYS A 420 23.59 -105.52 94.00
N PRO A 421 24.09 -106.55 94.72
CA PRO A 421 23.25 -107.66 95.15
C PRO A 421 22.25 -107.18 96.23
N GLN A 422 20.97 -107.53 96.06
CA GLN A 422 19.99 -107.49 97.13
C GLN A 422 20.40 -108.52 98.20
N GLN A 423 20.88 -108.05 99.35
CA GLN A 423 20.95 -108.87 100.57
C GLN A 423 19.63 -108.68 101.33
N THR A 424 18.85 -109.76 101.39
CA THR A 424 17.99 -110.11 102.52
C THR A 424 18.78 -110.88 103.54
#